data_AF-A0A839VRU6-F1
#
_entry.id   AF-A0A839VRU6-F1
#
_cell.length_a   1.000
_cell.length_b   1.000
_cell.length_c   1.000
_cell.angle_alpha   90.00
_cell.angle_beta   90.00
_cell.angle_gamma   90.00
#
_symmetry.space_group_name_H-M   'P 1'
#
loop_
_entity.id
_entity.type
_entity.pdbx_description
1 polymer ?
#
loop_
_entity_poly.entity_id
_entity_poly.type
_entity_poly.pdbx_seq_one_letter_code
_entity_poly.pdbx_strand_id
1 'polypeptide(L)'
;MALIRVITAVRYNPQGLVQYVRWGLANTTTNRWKVMPSESHVIHVLEALKYGEDVWTVLPEGEKVLPGPRVQAIKLRPGVKTIAMMPATDGKNEVTLAQLPIF
;
A
#
# COMPACT_ATOMS: atom_id res chain seq x y z
N MET A 1 -12.08 12.33 13.14
CA MET A 1 -12.32 11.05 12.45
C MET A 1 -11.09 10.73 11.61
N ALA A 2 -10.36 9.66 11.94
CA ALA A 2 -9.14 9.31 11.21
C ALA A 2 -9.51 8.31 10.09
N LEU A 3 -9.52 8.80 8.86
CA LEU A 3 -9.65 7.99 7.66
C LEU A 3 -8.25 7.81 7.06
N ILE A 4 -7.90 6.59 6.72
CA ILE A 4 -6.60 6.28 6.11
C ILE A 4 -6.81 5.47 4.83
N ARG A 5 -5.94 5.72 3.83
CA ARG A 5 -5.88 4.86 2.64
C ARG A 5 -5.08 3.62 2.97
N VAL A 6 -5.59 2.46 2.56
CA VAL A 6 -4.99 1.16 2.88
C VAL A 6 -4.92 0.31 1.63
N ILE A 7 -3.71 -0.13 1.27
CA ILE A 7 -3.44 -1.12 0.24
C ILE A 7 -3.57 -2.52 0.86
N THR A 8 -4.34 -3.38 0.19
CA THR A 8 -4.59 -4.76 0.63
C THR A 8 -3.97 -5.81 -0.30
N ALA A 9 -3.67 -5.43 -1.55
CA ALA A 9 -3.09 -6.34 -2.54
C ALA A 9 -2.38 -5.54 -3.65
N VAL A 10 -1.47 -6.18 -4.37
CA VAL A 10 -0.70 -5.58 -5.48
C VAL A 10 -0.73 -6.48 -6.70
N ARG A 11 -0.58 -5.90 -7.89
CA ARG A 11 -0.35 -6.62 -9.15
C ARG A 11 0.86 -6.03 -9.84
N TYR A 12 1.77 -6.90 -10.26
CA TYR A 12 3.02 -6.54 -10.91
C TYR A 12 2.89 -6.59 -12.43
N ASN A 13 3.61 -5.72 -13.14
CA ASN A 13 3.80 -5.83 -14.58
C ASN A 13 4.87 -6.91 -14.93
N PRO A 14 5.07 -7.25 -16.22
CA PRO A 14 6.09 -8.22 -16.63
C PRO A 14 7.54 -7.86 -16.24
N GLN A 15 7.81 -6.60 -15.88
CA GLN A 15 9.11 -6.14 -15.40
C GLN A 15 9.27 -6.23 -13.87
N GLY A 16 8.30 -6.81 -13.16
CA GLY A 16 8.32 -6.97 -11.71
C GLY A 16 8.02 -5.70 -10.92
N LEU A 17 7.45 -4.67 -11.55
CA LEU A 17 7.05 -3.41 -10.91
C LEU A 17 5.57 -3.41 -10.59
N VAL A 18 5.19 -2.88 -9.43
CA VAL A 18 3.78 -2.70 -9.08
C VAL A 18 3.11 -1.79 -10.11
N GLN A 19 2.07 -2.30 -10.76
CA GLN A 19 1.29 -1.61 -11.78
C GLN A 19 -0.10 -1.26 -11.26
N TYR A 20 -0.71 -2.17 -10.50
CA TYR A 20 -2.02 -1.98 -9.89
C TYR A 20 -1.98 -2.33 -8.41
N VAL A 21 -2.89 -1.74 -7.65
CA VAL A 21 -3.14 -2.06 -6.24
C VAL A 21 -4.62 -2.31 -6.04
N ARG A 22 -4.98 -3.06 -5.01
CA ARG A 22 -6.29 -2.94 -4.37
C ARG A 22 -6.13 -2.07 -3.15
N TRP A 23 -6.90 -0.99 -3.10
CA TRP A 23 -6.84 -0.06 -1.97
C TRP A 23 -8.19 0.58 -1.71
N GLY A 24 -8.44 0.88 -0.44
CA GLY A 24 -9.69 1.45 0.04
C GLY A 24 -9.45 2.50 1.12
N LEU A 25 -10.55 2.99 1.69
CA LEU A 25 -10.51 3.99 2.77
C LEU A 25 -11.04 3.37 4.05
N ALA A 26 -10.15 3.16 5.03
CA ALA A 26 -10.50 2.59 6.32
C ALA A 26 -10.81 3.69 7.34
N ASN A 27 -11.85 3.48 8.14
CA ASN A 27 -12.11 4.25 9.35
C ASN A 27 -11.47 3.53 10.54
N THR A 28 -10.42 4.12 11.10
CA THR A 28 -9.66 3.52 12.21
C THR A 28 -10.40 3.56 13.53
N THR A 29 -11.39 4.45 13.69
CA THR A 29 -12.24 4.50 14.89
C THR A 29 -13.23 3.35 14.93
N THR A 30 -13.84 2.99 13.80
CA THR A 30 -14.85 1.92 13.73
C THR A 30 -14.31 0.59 13.26
N ASN A 31 -13.04 0.53 12.84
CA ASN A 31 -12.42 -0.61 12.18
C ASN A 31 -13.26 -1.17 11.01
N ARG A 32 -13.74 -0.26 10.14
CA ARG A 32 -14.59 -0.60 8.98
C ARG A 32 -14.12 0.15 7.74
N TRP A 33 -14.38 -0.43 6.58
CA TRP A 33 -14.22 0.26 5.30
C TRP A 33 -15.28 1.35 5.15
N LYS A 34 -14.83 2.59 4.94
CA LYS A 34 -15.67 3.66 4.41
C LYS A 34 -15.81 3.52 2.89
N VAL A 35 -14.74 3.08 2.23
CA VAL A 35 -14.71 2.71 0.81
C VAL A 35 -14.02 1.35 0.72
N MET A 36 -14.71 0.36 0.14
CA MET A 36 -14.16 -0.99 -0.03
C MET A 36 -12.93 -0.97 -0.95
N PRO A 37 -11.92 -1.81 -0.69
CA PRO A 37 -10.75 -1.89 -1.56
C PRO A 37 -11.14 -2.29 -2.98
N SER A 38 -10.73 -1.49 -3.96
CA SER A 38 -10.95 -1.77 -5.38
C SER A 38 -9.63 -1.68 -6.15
N GLU A 39 -9.59 -2.33 -7.31
CA GLU A 39 -8.45 -2.22 -8.22
C GLU A 39 -8.26 -0.77 -8.67
N SER A 40 -7.01 -0.31 -8.65
CA SER A 40 -6.60 1.01 -9.13
C SER A 40 -5.19 0.95 -9.66
N HIS A 41 -4.91 1.73 -10.70
CA HIS A 41 -3.55 1.90 -11.19
C HIS A 41 -2.68 2.55 -10.09
N VAL A 42 -1.40 2.14 -10.01
CA VAL A 42 -0.44 2.64 -9.00
C VAL A 42 -0.25 4.16 -9.05
N ILE A 43 -0.55 4.78 -10.19
CA ILE A 43 -0.48 6.23 -10.37
C ILE A 43 -1.36 7.00 -9.38
N HIS A 44 -2.55 6.50 -9.03
CA HIS A 44 -3.42 7.17 -8.06
C HIS A 44 -2.84 7.12 -6.64
N VAL A 45 -2.09 6.05 -6.31
CA VAL A 45 -1.33 5.98 -5.05
C VAL A 45 -0.21 7.01 -5.05
N LEU A 46 0.53 7.12 -6.16
CA LEU A 46 1.60 8.13 -6.29
C LEU A 46 1.06 9.56 -6.20
N GLU A 47 -0.12 9.81 -6.76
CA GLU A 47 -0.82 11.09 -6.63
C GLU A 47 -1.22 11.36 -5.17
N ALA A 48 -1.79 10.38 -4.47
CA ALA A 48 -2.11 10.48 -3.05
C ALA A 48 -0.90 10.93 -2.22
N LEU A 49 0.21 10.23 -2.40
CA LEU A 49 1.46 10.50 -1.70
C LEU A 49 2.01 11.89 -2.06
N LYS A 50 1.88 12.30 -3.33
CA LYS A 50 2.28 13.64 -3.80
C LYS A 50 1.44 14.74 -3.14
N TYR A 51 0.16 14.50 -2.87
CA TYR A 51 -0.73 15.44 -2.18
C TYR A 51 -0.63 15.36 -0.65
N GLY A 52 0.33 14.60 -0.10
CA GLY A 52 0.58 14.51 1.33
C GLY A 52 -0.34 13.53 2.07
N GLU A 53 -1.05 12.67 1.36
CA GLU A 53 -1.85 11.61 1.98
C GLU A 53 -0.94 10.47 2.46
N ASP A 54 -1.18 9.99 3.69
CA ASP A 54 -0.59 8.76 4.17
C ASP A 54 -1.30 7.55 3.58
N VAL A 55 -0.52 6.65 2.97
CA VAL A 55 -1.02 5.36 2.46
C VAL A 55 -0.38 4.24 3.25
N TRP A 56 -1.23 3.44 3.90
CA TRP A 56 -0.84 2.29 4.71
C TRP A 56 -1.02 0.99 3.95
N THR A 57 -0.46 -0.08 4.48
CA THR A 57 -0.67 -1.44 4.00
C THR A 57 -1.32 -2.28 5.09
N VAL A 58 -1.91 -3.40 4.70
CA VAL A 58 -2.27 -4.46 5.63
C VAL A 58 -1.71 -5.78 5.14
N LEU A 59 -1.20 -6.58 6.05
CA LEU A 59 -0.55 -7.85 5.77
C LEU A 59 -1.46 -9.00 6.22
N PRO A 60 -1.66 -10.04 5.39
CA PRO A 60 -2.36 -11.24 5.82
C PRO A 60 -1.49 -12.02 6.81
N GLU A 61 -2.08 -12.45 7.92
CA GLU A 61 -1.47 -13.38 8.88
C GLU A 61 -2.48 -14.48 9.22
N GLY A 62 -2.45 -15.57 8.45
CA GLY A 62 -3.47 -16.63 8.52
C GLY A 62 -4.85 -16.07 8.17
N GLU A 63 -5.81 -16.22 9.09
CA GLU A 63 -7.17 -15.65 8.96
C GLU A 63 -7.28 -14.19 9.39
N LYS A 64 -6.19 -13.61 9.93
CA LYS A 64 -6.15 -12.24 10.43
C LYS A 64 -5.51 -11.30 9.42
N VAL A 65 -5.80 -10.02 9.59
CA VAL A 65 -5.21 -8.93 8.84
C VAL A 65 -4.50 -8.01 9.83
N LEU A 66 -3.19 -7.90 9.71
CA LEU A 66 -2.37 -7.03 10.56
C LEU A 66 -2.09 -5.68 9.88
N PRO A 67 -1.99 -4.59 10.64
CA PRO A 67 -1.46 -3.33 10.13
C PRO A 67 -0.04 -3.52 9.59
N GLY A 68 0.20 -3.10 8.35
CA GLY A 68 1.53 -3.07 7.74
C GLY A 68 2.11 -1.65 7.69
N PRO A 69 3.36 -1.50 7.22
CA PRO A 69 4.01 -0.20 7.11
C PRO A 69 3.30 0.75 6.13
N ARG A 70 3.62 2.05 6.24
CA ARG A 70 3.28 3.03 5.22
C ARG A 70 4.04 2.74 3.93
N VAL A 71 3.49 3.17 2.79
CA VAL A 71 4.23 3.20 1.54
C VAL A 71 4.79 4.59 1.27
N GLN A 72 5.87 4.62 0.51
CA GLN A 72 6.48 5.82 -0.02
C GLN A 72 6.69 5.70 -1.52
N ALA A 73 6.69 6.85 -2.20
CA ALA A 73 7.03 6.91 -3.60
C ALA A 73 8.56 6.82 -3.75
N ILE A 74 9.03 5.88 -4.57
CA ILE A 74 10.44 5.73 -4.89
C ILE A 74 10.66 5.95 -6.39
N LYS A 75 11.81 6.53 -6.73
CA LYS A 75 12.27 6.69 -8.12
C LYS A 75 13.27 5.58 -8.42
N LEU A 76 12.89 4.64 -9.29
CA LEU A 76 13.77 3.52 -9.66
C LEU A 76 14.81 3.96 -10.69
N ARG A 77 14.36 4.70 -11.70
CA ARG A 77 15.20 5.27 -12.77
C ARG A 77 14.54 6.52 -13.35
N PRO A 78 15.23 7.36 -14.15
CA PRO A 78 14.60 8.50 -14.80
C PRO A 78 13.30 8.08 -15.53
N GLY A 79 12.22 8.82 -15.27
CA GLY A 79 10.89 8.52 -15.84
C GLY A 79 10.10 7.38 -15.18
N VAL A 80 10.70 6.59 -14.27
CA VAL A 80 10.01 5.47 -13.61
C VAL A 80 9.92 5.69 -12.10
N LYS A 81 8.70 5.94 -11.63
CA LYS A 81 8.34 5.98 -10.21
C LYS A 81 7.46 4.79 -9.87
N THR A 82 7.64 4.25 -8.68
CA THR A 82 6.82 3.18 -8.10
C THR A 82 6.67 3.42 -6.60
N ILE A 83 6.04 2.50 -5.90
CA ILE A 83 5.90 2.51 -4.44
C ILE A 83 6.82 1.47 -3.80
N ALA A 84 7.25 1.74 -2.57
CA ALA A 84 7.90 0.78 -1.69
C ALA A 84 7.35 0.94 -0.27
N MET A 85 7.41 -0.11 0.56
CA MET A 85 7.12 0.04 1.98
C MET A 85 8.23 0.86 2.65
N MET A 86 7.85 1.73 3.58
CA MET A 86 8.80 2.37 4.48
C MET A 86 9.37 1.32 5.43
N PRO A 87 10.68 1.35 5.73
CA PRO A 87 11.27 0.46 6.71
C PRO A 87 10.57 0.65 8.06
N ALA A 88 10.24 -0.45 8.72
CA ALA A 88 9.76 -0.40 10.09
C ALA A 88 10.86 0.21 10.98
N THR A 89 10.49 1.15 11.83
CA THR A 89 11.41 1.91 12.70
C THR A 89 12.21 1.02 13.67
N ASP A 90 11.82 -0.25 13.86
CA ASP A 90 12.39 -1.18 14.84
C ASP A 90 13.43 -2.18 14.30
N GLY A 91 13.86 -2.04 13.04
CA GLY A 91 15.02 -2.79 12.51
C GLY A 91 14.88 -4.32 12.47
N LYS A 92 13.70 -4.87 12.76
CA LYS A 92 13.40 -6.31 12.68
C LYS A 92 12.41 -6.55 11.55
N ASN A 93 12.90 -7.21 10.50
CA ASN A 93 12.25 -7.60 9.25
C ASN A 93 11.94 -6.44 8.29
N GLU A 94 12.65 -6.43 7.15
CA GLU A 94 12.27 -5.66 5.97
C GLU A 94 10.97 -6.22 5.41
N VAL A 95 9.84 -5.69 5.88
CA VAL A 95 8.54 -5.95 5.27
C VAL A 95 8.54 -5.28 3.90
N THR A 96 8.30 -6.07 2.85
CA THR A 96 8.28 -5.58 1.47
C THR A 96 6.90 -5.78 0.83
N LEU A 97 6.65 -5.06 -0.27
CA LEU A 97 5.40 -5.21 -1.04
C LEU A 97 5.16 -6.65 -1.52
N ALA A 98 6.20 -7.48 -1.61
CA ALA A 98 6.07 -8.89 -2.00
C ALA A 98 5.32 -9.74 -0.97
N GLN A 99 5.15 -9.25 0.25
CA GLN A 99 4.35 -9.90 1.30
C GLN A 99 2.86 -9.57 1.20
N LEU A 100 2.47 -8.64 0.33
CA LEU A 100 1.06 -8.39 0.04
C LEU A 100 0.51 -9.47 -0.89
N PRO A 101 -0.78 -9.83 -0.74
CA PRO A 101 -1.48 -10.66 -1.70
C PRO A 101 -1.32 -10.13 -3.13
N ILE A 102 -1.18 -11.07 -4.08
CA ILE A 102 -1.20 -10.79 -5.51
C ILE A 102 -2.61 -11.09 -6.05
N PHE A 103 -3.10 -10.28 -6.98
CA PHE A 103 -4.41 -10.43 -7.61
C PHE A 103 -4.35 -10.22 -9.12
#